data_AF-A0A3M0XD87-F1
#
_entry.id   AF-A0A3M0XD87-F1
#
_cell.length_a   1.000
_cell.length_b   1.000
_cell.length_c   1.000
_cell.angle_alpha   90.00
_cell.angle_beta   90.00
_cell.angle_gamma   90.00
#
_symmetry.space_group_name_H-M   'P 1'
#
loop_
_entity.id
_entity.type
_entity.pdbx_description
1 polymer ?
#
loop_
_entity_poly.entity_id
_entity_poly.type
_entity_poly.pdbx_seq_one_letter_code
_entity_poly.pdbx_strand_id
1 'polypeptide(L)' 'MNEMDELNCPRCKKAMEKIKKADVVIDICPKCHGMWLDEGEMEKLAEYGKTIIE' A
#
# COMPACT_ATOMS: atom_id res chain seq x y z
N MET A 1 17.61 -6.71 -14.56
CA MET A 1 16.15 -6.68 -14.32
C MET A 1 15.84 -5.25 -13.91
N ASN A 2 15.62 -4.42 -14.92
CA ASN A 2 15.26 -3.02 -14.75
C ASN A 2 13.75 -2.97 -14.79
N GLU A 3 13.10 -2.81 -13.65
CA GLU A 3 11.66 -2.54 -13.63
C GLU A 3 11.37 -1.80 -12.32
N MET A 4 11.27 -0.49 -12.43
CA MET A 4 10.50 0.30 -11.48
C MET A 4 9.06 -0.18 -11.66
N ASP A 5 8.64 -1.19 -10.89
CA ASP A 5 7.30 -1.77 -10.99
C ASP A 5 6.23 -0.68 -10.77
N GLU A 6 5.74 -0.12 -11.87
CA GLU A 6 4.59 0.77 -11.90
C GLU A 6 3.33 -0.08 -11.74
N LEU A 7 2.85 -0.15 -10.50
CA LEU A 7 1.59 -0.85 -10.21
C LEU A 7 0.42 -0.03 -10.74
N ASN A 8 -0.40 -0.64 -11.59
CA ASN A 8 -1.65 -0.04 -12.06
C ASN A 8 -2.83 -0.61 -11.29
N CYS A 9 -3.72 0.26 -10.82
CA CYS A 9 -4.91 -0.13 -10.08
C CYS A 9 -5.78 -1.10 -10.91
N PRO A 10 -6.11 -2.31 -10.42
CA PRO A 10 -6.88 -3.28 -11.20
C PRO A 10 -8.31 -2.79 -11.50
N ARG A 11 -8.86 -1.92 -10.64
CA ARG A 11 -10.23 -1.38 -10.75
C ARG A 11 -10.36 -0.28 -11.79
N CYS A 12 -9.42 0.66 -11.82
CA CYS A 12 -9.55 1.87 -12.65
C CYS A 12 -8.36 2.14 -13.59
N LYS A 13 -7.36 1.25 -13.59
CA LYS A 13 -6.16 1.26 -14.45
C LYS A 13 -5.28 2.52 -14.35
N LYS A 14 -5.45 3.30 -13.28
CA LYS A 14 -4.55 4.41 -12.94
C LYS A 14 -3.30 3.89 -12.23
N ALA A 15 -2.15 4.50 -12.53
CA ALA A 15 -0.92 4.29 -11.77
C ALA A 15 -1.17 4.55 -10.27
N MET A 16 -0.66 3.65 -9.44
CA MET A 16 -0.74 3.74 -7.99
C MET A 16 0.45 4.54 -7.46
N GLU A 17 0.24 5.19 -6.32
CA GLU A 17 1.24 6.01 -5.64
C GLU A 17 1.73 5.27 -4.40
N LYS A 18 3.06 5.20 -4.22
CA LYS A 18 3.66 4.58 -3.04
C LYS A 18 3.67 5.53 -1.87
N ILE A 19 3.06 5.13 -0.76
CA ILE A 19 3.08 5.83 0.50
C ILE A 19 3.83 4.97 1.52
N LYS A 20 4.89 5.52 2.10
CA LYS A 20 5.59 4.88 3.21
C LYS A 20 4.93 5.28 4.53
N LYS A 21 4.44 4.30 5.29
CA LYS A 21 3.90 4.52 6.64
C LYS A 21 4.60 3.59 7.62
N ALA A 22 5.31 4.19 8.58
CA ALA A 22 6.28 3.48 9.42
C ALA A 22 7.25 2.64 8.55
N ASP A 23 7.25 1.32 8.72
CA ASP A 23 8.08 0.38 7.97
C ASP A 23 7.31 -0.43 6.91
N VAL A 24 6.14 0.06 6.48
CA VAL A 24 5.31 -0.55 5.43
C VAL A 24 5.19 0.40 4.24
N VAL A 25 5.32 -0.13 3.02
CA VAL A 25 5.12 0.62 1.77
C VAL A 25 3.78 0.21 1.20
N ILE A 26 2.85 1.16 1.12
CA ILE A 26 1.49 0.90 0.63
C ILE A 26 1.33 1.57 -0.72
N ASP A 27 0.93 0.82 -1.74
CA ASP A 27 0.49 1.38 -3.01
C ASP A 27 -0.98 1.81 -2.91
N ILE A 28 -1.27 3.09 -3.13
CA ILE A 28 -2.62 3.66 -3.07
C ILE A 28 -3.03 4.20 -4.43
N CYS A 29 -4.24 3.86 -4.87
CA CYS A 29 -4.81 4.44 -6.07
C CYS A 29 -5.40 5.83 -5.77
N PRO A 30 -4.93 6.92 -6.40
CA PRO A 30 -5.44 8.27 -6.12
C PRO A 30 -6.88 8.51 -6.64
N LYS A 31 -7.39 7.64 -7.51
CA LYS A 31 -8.73 7.79 -8.11
C LYS A 31 -9.82 7.08 -7.32
N CYS A 32 -9.56 5.85 -6.88
CA CYS A 32 -10.57 5.02 -6.22
C CYS A 32 -10.22 4.67 -4.77
N HIS A 33 -9.07 5.15 -4.26
CA HIS A 33 -8.56 4.92 -2.91
C HIS A 33 -8.39 3.44 -2.55
N GLY A 34 -8.23 2.57 -3.55
CA GLY A 34 -7.88 1.17 -3.32
C GLY A 34 -6.42 1.06 -2.88
N MET A 35 -6.16 0.20 -1.89
CA MET A 35 -4.83 -0.09 -1.39
C MET A 35 -4.38 -1.45 -1.91
N TRP A 36 -3.11 -1.55 -2.29
CA TRP A 36 -2.45 -2.81 -2.57
C TRP A 36 -1.39 -3.03 -1.50
N LEU A 37 -1.40 -4.21 -0.92
CA LEU A 37 -0.54 -4.63 0.18
C LEU A 37 0.05 -5.97 -0.22
N ASP A 38 1.34 -6.12 -0.01
CA ASP A 38 2.01 -7.41 -0.18
C ASP A 38 1.73 -8.32 1.02
N GLU A 39 2.02 -9.61 0.84
CA GLU A 39 1.86 -10.61 1.89
C GLU A 39 2.64 -10.21 3.17
N GLY A 40 1.99 -10.23 4.32
CA GLY A 40 2.61 -9.84 5.60
C GLY A 40 2.58 -8.34 5.92
N GLU A 41 2.22 -7.47 4.97
CA GLU A 41 2.10 -6.02 5.23
C GLU A 41 0.83 -5.68 6.00
N MET A 42 -0.25 -6.44 5.79
CA MET A 42 -1.52 -6.22 6.48
C MET A 42 -1.41 -6.49 7.99
N GLU A 43 -0.67 -7.53 8.38
CA GLU A 43 -0.38 -7.90 9.76
C GLU A 43 0.44 -6.80 10.45
N LYS A 44 1.48 -6.28 9.78
CA LYS A 44 2.27 -5.16 10.29
C LYS A 44 1.40 -3.93 10.53
N LEU A 45 0.54 -3.56 9.57
CA LEU A 45 -0.38 -2.44 9.73
C LEU A 45 -1.37 -2.65 10.88
N ALA A 46 -1.86 -3.87 11.07
CA ALA A 46 -2.74 -4.20 12.19
C ALA A 46 -2.03 -4.10 13.55
N GLU A 47 -0.76 -4.49 13.63
CA GLU A 47 0.07 -4.35 14.83
C GLU A 47 0.34 -2.87 15.16
N TYR A 48 0.73 -2.07 14.18
CA TYR A 48 0.87 -0.61 14.33
C TYR A 48 -0.43 0.07 14.74
N GLY A 49 -1.57 -0.43 14.27
CA GLY A 49 -2.88 0.07 14.68
C GLY A 49 -3.13 -0.09 16.18
N LYS A 50 -2.70 -1.22 16.77
CA LYS A 50 -2.92 -1.53 18.20
C LYS A 50 -2.12 -0.63 19.13
N THR A 51 -0.89 -0.25 18.77
CA THR A 51 -0.02 0.58 19.62
C THR A 51 -0.46 2.04 19.73
N ILE A 52 -1.37 2.51 18.86
CA ILE A 52 -1.92 3.88 18.91
C ILE A 52 -3.18 3.95 19.81
N ILE A 53 -3.78 2.81 20.19
CA ILE A 53 -5.04 2.75 20.96
C ILE A 53 -4.85 2.40 22.44
N GLU A 54 -3.61 2.41 22.95
CA GLU A 54 -3.28 2.31 24.38
C GLU A 54 -2.87 3.67 24.94
#